data_AF-A0A0S8FID4-F1
#
_entry.id   AF-A0A0S8FID4-F1
#
_cell.length_a   1.000
_cell.length_b   1.000
_cell.length_c   1.000
_cell.angle_alpha   90.00
_cell.angle_beta   90.00
_cell.angle_gamma   90.00
#
_symmetry.space_group_name_H-M   'P 1'
#
loop_
_entity.id
_entity.type
_entity.pdbx_description
1 polymer ?
#
loop_
_entity_poly.entity_id
_entity_poly.type
_entity_poly.pdbx_seq_one_letter_code
_entity_poly.pdbx_strand_id
1 'polypeptide(L)'
;MYQFEMIRQSAYDATADPSLPRYEDFYESVLRPLGLQAAAWIGSGIPLMLAFGFARFIGKVEALQTLESLATGGPLTAWAGVLAAGLALSLFMFPMNLLAVAAADSAGAISPTFTFPAVAKVIGPYVVYYIFYVAVMAGAGALRAALPSLLVGEVVGVYAMTVSVRALGTLHYAYENRIGWTK
;
A
#
# COMPACT_ATOMS: atom_id res chain seq x y z
N MET A 1 8.89 -10.83 6.17
CA MET A 1 7.97 -10.83 7.32
C MET A 1 6.57 -11.17 6.86
N TYR A 2 6.16 -12.45 6.90
CA TYR A 2 4.80 -13.04 6.80
C TYR A 2 3.77 -12.48 5.79
N GLN A 3 3.60 -11.17 5.68
CA GLN A 3 2.71 -10.47 4.75
C GLN A 3 2.96 -10.85 3.28
N PHE A 4 4.18 -10.80 2.77
CA PHE A 4 4.47 -11.17 1.37
C PHE A 4 4.13 -12.62 1.06
N GLU A 5 4.45 -13.51 2.01
CA GLU A 5 4.12 -14.93 1.92
C GLU A 5 2.61 -15.14 1.94
N MET A 6 1.88 -14.46 2.83
CA MET A 6 0.42 -14.48 2.87
C MET A 6 -0.21 -13.93 1.59
N ILE A 7 0.36 -12.88 0.98
CA ILE A 7 -0.12 -12.38 -0.32
C ILE A 7 0.03 -13.47 -1.35
N ARG A 8 1.23 -14.06 -1.49
CA ARG A 8 1.52 -15.09 -2.49
C ARG A 8 0.62 -16.31 -2.29
N GLN A 9 0.53 -16.81 -1.06
CA GLN A 9 -0.34 -17.93 -0.74
C GLN A 9 -1.80 -17.59 -1.04
N SER A 10 -2.32 -16.45 -0.59
CA SER A 10 -3.70 -16.07 -0.89
C SER A 10 -3.96 -15.80 -2.39
N ALA A 11 -2.92 -15.42 -3.12
CA ALA A 11 -2.96 -15.12 -4.55
C ALA A 11 -2.92 -16.39 -5.43
N TYR A 12 -2.24 -17.45 -4.99
CA TYR A 12 -2.04 -18.69 -5.78
C TYR A 12 -2.75 -19.92 -5.21
N ASP A 13 -2.97 -19.97 -3.89
CA ASP A 13 -3.68 -21.02 -3.16
C ASP A 13 -4.43 -20.42 -1.96
N ALA A 14 -5.63 -19.87 -2.23
CA ALA A 14 -6.46 -19.21 -1.22
C ALA A 14 -6.83 -20.11 -0.02
N THR A 15 -6.67 -21.44 -0.15
CA THR A 15 -6.99 -22.43 0.87
C THR A 15 -5.80 -22.88 1.72
N ALA A 16 -4.57 -22.57 1.32
CA ALA A 16 -3.38 -22.94 2.09
C ALA A 16 -3.29 -22.14 3.40
N ASP A 17 -3.02 -22.85 4.50
CA ASP A 17 -2.71 -22.21 5.76
C ASP A 17 -1.30 -21.59 5.71
N PRO A 18 -1.16 -20.33 6.14
CA PRO A 18 0.12 -19.66 6.04
C PRO A 18 1.15 -20.26 6.99
N SER A 19 2.23 -20.76 6.40
CA SER A 19 3.36 -21.34 7.14
C SER A 19 3.98 -20.33 8.09
N LEU A 20 4.34 -20.79 9.30
CA LEU A 20 5.08 -19.96 10.26
C LEU A 20 6.38 -19.44 9.63
N PRO A 21 6.78 -18.19 9.95
CA PRO A 21 8.04 -17.65 9.43
C PRO A 21 9.20 -18.54 9.88
N ARG A 22 9.99 -19.02 8.92
CA ARG A 22 11.25 -19.71 9.21
C ARG A 22 12.35 -18.67 9.31
N TYR A 23 12.90 -18.46 10.50
CA TYR A 23 13.96 -17.48 10.77
C TYR A 23 15.36 -18.07 10.56
N GLU A 24 15.54 -18.87 9.51
CA GLU A 24 16.80 -19.57 9.25
C GLU A 24 17.87 -18.63 8.67
N ASP A 25 17.44 -17.64 7.87
CA ASP A 25 18.31 -16.60 7.31
C ASP A 25 17.73 -15.21 7.60
N PHE A 26 18.50 -14.36 8.28
CA PHE A 26 18.13 -12.98 8.61
C PHE A 26 17.90 -12.13 7.36
N TYR A 27 18.70 -12.34 6.30
CA TYR A 27 18.56 -11.59 5.06
C TYR A 27 17.21 -11.87 4.40
N GLU A 28 16.87 -13.14 4.19
CA GLU A 28 15.61 -13.55 3.57
C GLU A 28 14.39 -13.27 4.48
N SER A 29 14.53 -13.42 5.80
CA SER A 29 13.40 -13.29 6.72
C SER A 29 13.03 -11.83 7.03
N VAL A 30 14.03 -10.95 7.08
CA VAL A 30 13.91 -9.58 7.58
C VAL A 30 14.28 -8.55 6.52
N LEU A 31 15.52 -8.56 6.04
CA LEU A 31 16.02 -7.47 5.17
C LEU A 31 15.33 -7.43 3.82
N ARG A 32 15.16 -8.57 3.14
CA ARG A 32 14.54 -8.64 1.83
C ARG A 32 13.06 -8.17 1.86
N PRO A 33 12.20 -8.66 2.76
CA PRO A 33 10.83 -8.17 2.90
C PRO A 33 10.73 -6.68 3.24
N LEU A 34 11.61 -6.18 4.13
CA LEU A 34 11.67 -4.74 4.42
C LEU A 34 12.07 -3.95 3.16
N GLY A 35 13.02 -4.45 2.37
CA GLY A 35 13.40 -3.87 1.09
C GLY A 35 12.23 -3.81 0.10
N LEU A 36 11.47 -4.90 -0.04
CA LEU A 36 10.29 -4.94 -0.90
C LEU A 36 9.17 -4.00 -0.41
N GLN A 37 8.96 -3.90 0.90
CA GLN A 37 7.99 -2.98 1.48
C GLN A 37 8.41 -1.52 1.27
N ALA A 38 9.68 -1.20 1.51
CA ALA A 38 10.23 0.12 1.24
C ALA A 38 10.09 0.48 -0.25
N ALA A 39 10.35 -0.47 -1.14
CA ALA A 39 10.17 -0.27 -2.57
C ALA A 39 8.70 0.02 -2.91
N ALA A 40 7.73 -0.72 -2.32
CA ALA A 40 6.31 -0.47 -2.54
C ALA A 40 5.90 0.95 -2.10
N TRP A 41 6.43 1.41 -0.97
CA TRP A 41 6.27 2.79 -0.50
C TRP A 41 6.85 3.81 -1.48
N ILE A 42 8.11 3.63 -1.89
CA ILE A 42 8.79 4.53 -2.83
C ILE A 42 8.01 4.65 -4.14
N GLY A 43 7.58 3.51 -4.70
CA GLY A 43 6.78 3.51 -5.91
C GLY A 43 5.42 4.13 -5.75
N SER A 44 4.78 3.90 -4.60
CA SER A 44 3.50 4.53 -4.29
C SER A 44 3.65 6.05 -4.17
N GLY A 45 4.82 6.54 -3.79
CA GLY A 45 5.13 7.97 -3.72
C GLY A 45 5.30 8.66 -5.07
N ILE A 46 5.36 7.94 -6.19
CA ILE A 46 5.60 8.55 -7.52
C ILE A 46 4.56 9.62 -7.89
N PRO A 47 3.24 9.39 -7.76
CA PRO A 47 2.23 10.43 -8.00
C PRO A 47 2.46 11.71 -7.18
N LEU A 48 2.76 11.56 -5.89
CA LEU A 48 3.05 12.69 -5.01
C LEU A 48 4.34 13.42 -5.42
N MET A 49 5.41 12.68 -5.75
CA MET A 49 6.66 13.27 -6.23
C MET A 49 6.47 14.04 -7.53
N LEU A 50 5.66 13.52 -8.48
CA LEU A 50 5.32 14.22 -9.72
C LEU A 50 4.49 15.49 -9.44
N ALA A 51 3.51 15.41 -8.53
CA ALA A 51 2.74 16.57 -8.11
C ALA A 51 3.63 17.67 -7.51
N PHE A 52 4.58 17.30 -6.64
CA PHE A 52 5.57 18.22 -6.07
C PHE A 52 6.52 18.79 -7.14
N GLY A 53 7.04 17.94 -8.03
CA GLY A 53 7.94 18.36 -9.10
C GLY A 53 7.28 19.38 -10.03
N PHE A 54 6.02 19.14 -10.41
CA PHE A 54 5.25 20.07 -11.24
C PHE A 54 4.94 21.38 -10.51
N ALA A 55 4.52 21.31 -9.25
CA ALA A 55 4.26 22.48 -8.42
C ALA A 55 5.51 23.36 -8.25
N ARG A 56 6.69 22.73 -8.11
CA ARG A 56 7.99 23.42 -8.01
C ARG A 56 8.43 24.01 -9.35
N PHE A 57 8.28 23.27 -10.46
CA PHE A 57 8.67 23.72 -11.80
C PHE A 57 7.94 25.02 -12.21
N ILE A 58 6.67 25.16 -11.82
CA ILE A 58 5.85 26.35 -12.13
C ILE A 58 6.16 27.53 -11.17
N GLY A 59 7.10 27.37 -10.23
CA GLY A 59 7.66 28.45 -9.42
C GLY A 59 6.74 28.98 -8.32
N LYS A 60 5.74 28.20 -7.87
CA LYS A 60 4.69 28.70 -6.95
C LYS A 60 4.66 28.06 -5.55
N VAL A 61 5.54 27.12 -5.23
CA VAL A 61 5.38 26.31 -4.01
C VAL A 61 6.73 26.01 -3.36
N GLU A 62 7.02 26.63 -2.21
CA GLU A 62 7.96 26.05 -1.24
C GLU A 62 7.25 24.84 -0.60
N ALA A 63 7.78 23.64 -0.85
CA ALA A 63 7.15 22.38 -0.43
C ALA A 63 6.84 22.33 1.07
N LEU A 64 7.71 22.91 1.89
CA LEU A 64 7.56 23.01 3.34
C LEU A 64 6.37 23.90 3.75
N GLN A 65 6.23 25.09 3.16
CA GLN A 65 5.14 26.01 3.47
C GLN A 65 3.75 25.43 3.10
N THR A 66 3.70 24.55 2.11
CA THR A 66 2.43 23.96 1.64
C THR A 66 2.06 22.70 2.40
N LEU A 67 3.06 21.94 2.87
CA LEU A 67 2.85 20.87 3.85
C LEU A 67 2.37 21.45 5.19
N GLU A 68 2.95 22.56 5.61
CA GLU A 68 2.56 23.27 6.83
C GLU A 68 1.15 23.86 6.72
N SER A 69 0.76 24.42 5.56
CA SER A 69 -0.60 24.94 5.36
C SER A 69 -1.66 23.83 5.30
N LEU A 70 -1.34 22.66 4.71
CA LEU A 70 -2.20 21.47 4.75
C LEU A 70 -2.38 20.94 6.18
N ALA A 71 -1.31 20.93 6.98
CA ALA A 71 -1.35 20.47 8.37
C ALA A 71 -2.07 21.44 9.31
N THR A 72 -2.03 22.75 9.03
CA THR A 72 -2.59 23.80 9.88
C THR A 72 -3.96 24.32 9.44
N GLY A 73 -4.53 23.79 8.35
CA GLY A 73 -5.84 24.21 7.85
C GLY A 73 -5.84 25.59 7.18
N GLY A 74 -4.71 26.00 6.60
CA GLY A 74 -4.60 27.23 5.82
C GLY A 74 -5.50 27.25 4.58
N PRO A 75 -5.60 28.39 3.87
CA PRO A 75 -6.46 28.50 2.70
C PRO A 75 -6.10 27.43 1.66
N LEU A 76 -7.11 26.66 1.23
CA LEU A 76 -7.00 25.66 0.18
C LEU A 76 -6.65 26.37 -1.13
N THR A 77 -5.35 26.52 -1.40
CA THR A 77 -4.88 26.92 -2.72
C THR A 77 -5.17 25.79 -3.70
N ALA A 78 -5.31 26.11 -4.98
CA ALA A 78 -5.46 25.09 -6.03
C ALA A 78 -4.33 24.02 -5.97
N TRP A 79 -3.14 24.42 -5.49
CA TRP A 79 -1.99 23.53 -5.31
C TRP A 79 -2.10 22.60 -4.10
N ALA A 80 -2.70 23.05 -3.01
CA ALA A 80 -3.02 22.16 -1.88
C ALA A 80 -3.95 21.02 -2.35
N GLY A 81 -4.90 21.31 -3.24
CA GLY A 81 -5.74 20.30 -3.88
C GLY A 81 -4.96 19.31 -4.76
N VAL A 82 -4.01 19.78 -5.56
CA VAL A 82 -3.15 18.92 -6.40
C VAL A 82 -2.26 18.03 -5.54
N LEU A 83 -1.67 18.55 -4.46
CA LEU A 83 -0.84 17.77 -3.54
C LEU A 83 -1.67 16.75 -2.75
N ALA A 84 -2.87 17.14 -2.28
CA ALA A 84 -3.80 16.24 -1.63
C ALA A 84 -4.25 15.12 -2.57
N ALA A 85 -4.55 15.43 -3.84
CA ALA A 85 -4.87 14.43 -4.86
C ALA A 85 -3.67 13.51 -5.15
N GLY A 86 -2.45 14.06 -5.23
CA GLY A 86 -1.23 13.28 -5.38
C GLY A 86 -1.01 12.32 -4.21
N LEU A 87 -1.20 12.79 -2.97
CA LEU A 87 -1.11 11.97 -1.76
C LEU A 87 -2.19 10.88 -1.75
N ALA A 88 -3.44 11.24 -2.06
CA ALA A 88 -4.54 10.29 -2.12
C ALA A 88 -4.28 9.20 -3.16
N LEU A 89 -3.79 9.57 -4.34
CA LEU A 89 -3.43 8.62 -5.39
C LEU A 89 -2.23 7.75 -4.97
N SER A 90 -1.25 8.33 -4.28
CA SER A 90 -0.13 7.58 -3.72
C SER A 90 -0.58 6.50 -2.74
N LEU A 91 -1.44 6.86 -1.79
CA LEU A 91 -2.00 5.90 -0.82
C LEU A 91 -2.89 4.86 -1.52
N PHE A 92 -3.66 5.27 -2.52
CA PHE A 92 -4.50 4.37 -3.31
C PHE A 92 -3.70 3.35 -4.11
N MET A 93 -2.52 3.72 -4.61
CA MET A 93 -1.64 2.81 -5.37
C MET A 93 -0.83 1.86 -4.48
N PHE A 94 -0.66 2.18 -3.19
CA PHE A 94 0.19 1.40 -2.29
C PHE A 94 -0.17 -0.10 -2.21
N PRO A 95 -1.44 -0.50 -1.98
CA PRO A 95 -1.78 -1.93 -1.93
C PRO A 95 -1.46 -2.66 -3.23
N MET A 96 -1.74 -2.07 -4.39
CA MET A 96 -1.40 -2.69 -5.67
C MET A 96 0.11 -2.82 -5.88
N ASN A 97 0.91 -1.82 -5.48
CA ASN A 97 2.36 -1.93 -5.54
C ASN A 97 2.88 -3.03 -4.59
N LEU A 98 2.29 -3.16 -3.40
CA LEU A 98 2.61 -4.22 -2.45
C LEU A 98 2.28 -5.61 -3.02
N LEU A 99 1.14 -5.75 -3.72
CA LEU A 99 0.79 -6.98 -4.43
C LEU A 99 1.79 -7.26 -5.56
N ALA A 100 2.19 -6.26 -6.34
CA ALA A 100 3.11 -6.41 -7.46
C ALA A 100 4.48 -6.93 -7.00
N VAL A 101 5.06 -6.33 -5.95
CA VAL A 101 6.35 -6.80 -5.42
C VAL A 101 6.24 -8.17 -4.76
N ALA A 102 5.08 -8.51 -4.18
CA ALA A 102 4.85 -9.82 -3.58
C ALA A 102 4.73 -10.91 -4.66
N ALA A 103 3.95 -10.64 -5.70
CA ALA A 103 3.70 -11.59 -6.79
C ALA A 103 4.94 -11.84 -7.65
N ALA A 104 5.68 -10.78 -7.98
CA ALA A 104 6.89 -10.85 -8.81
C ALA A 104 8.18 -11.05 -8.00
N ASP A 105 8.10 -11.03 -6.67
CA ASP A 105 9.23 -11.20 -5.74
C ASP A 105 10.42 -10.26 -6.04
N SER A 106 10.12 -9.05 -6.53
CA SER A 106 11.11 -8.11 -7.07
C SER A 106 10.63 -6.67 -6.92
N ALA A 107 11.54 -5.78 -6.47
CA ALA A 107 11.31 -4.34 -6.44
C ALA A 107 11.10 -3.74 -7.85
N GLY A 108 11.60 -4.41 -8.90
CA GLY A 108 11.44 -3.98 -10.29
C GLY A 108 9.98 -4.04 -10.80
N ALA A 109 9.10 -4.75 -10.09
CA ALA A 109 7.68 -4.82 -10.43
C ALA A 109 6.92 -3.51 -10.15
N ILE A 110 7.57 -2.53 -9.53
CA ILE A 110 7.01 -1.24 -9.14
C ILE A 110 7.12 -0.23 -10.28
N SER A 111 6.77 -0.65 -11.48
CA SER A 111 6.65 0.27 -12.60
C SER A 111 5.22 0.82 -12.65
N PRO A 112 5.02 2.15 -12.78
CA PRO A 112 3.70 2.71 -13.06
C PRO A 112 3.06 2.08 -14.32
N THR A 113 3.87 1.69 -15.31
CA THR A 113 3.38 0.99 -16.51
C THR A 113 2.88 -0.42 -16.24
N PHE A 114 3.20 -0.99 -15.08
CA PHE A 114 2.77 -2.30 -14.65
C PHE A 114 1.58 -2.22 -13.69
N THR A 115 1.64 -1.34 -12.69
CA THR A 115 0.64 -1.27 -11.61
C THR A 115 -0.59 -0.45 -11.99
N PHE A 116 -0.46 0.65 -12.74
CA PHE A 116 -1.63 1.46 -13.13
C PHE A 116 -2.59 0.70 -14.06
N PRO A 117 -2.11 0.02 -15.11
CA PRO A 117 -3.02 -0.75 -15.97
C PRO A 117 -3.71 -1.87 -15.20
N ALA A 118 -3.04 -2.51 -14.25
CA ALA A 118 -3.65 -3.53 -13.39
C ALA A 118 -4.80 -2.94 -12.58
N VAL A 119 -4.59 -1.82 -11.87
CA VAL A 119 -5.66 -1.11 -11.15
C VAL A 119 -6.80 -0.76 -12.08
N ALA A 120 -6.52 -0.16 -13.25
CA ALA A 120 -7.55 0.25 -14.20
C ALA A 120 -8.39 -0.94 -14.68
N LYS A 121 -7.74 -2.08 -14.94
CA LYS A 121 -8.43 -3.31 -15.36
C LYS A 121 -9.30 -3.90 -14.27
N VAL A 122 -9.05 -3.67 -12.98
CA VAL A 122 -9.87 -4.19 -11.86
C VAL A 122 -10.44 -3.11 -10.96
N ILE A 123 -10.67 -1.90 -11.50
CA ILE A 123 -10.96 -0.70 -10.69
C ILE A 123 -12.16 -0.88 -9.75
N GLY A 124 -13.27 -1.45 -10.21
CA GLY A 124 -14.47 -1.67 -9.39
C GLY A 124 -14.18 -2.55 -8.17
N PRO A 125 -13.72 -3.80 -8.37
CA PRO A 125 -13.30 -4.67 -7.27
C PRO A 125 -12.20 -4.08 -6.39
N TYR A 126 -11.24 -3.37 -6.98
CA TYR A 126 -10.16 -2.73 -6.24
C TYR A 126 -10.65 -1.60 -5.32
N VAL A 127 -11.62 -0.80 -5.76
CA VAL A 127 -12.26 0.23 -4.92
C VAL A 127 -12.99 -0.40 -3.74
N VAL A 128 -13.70 -1.51 -3.95
CA VAL A 128 -14.35 -2.25 -2.85
C VAL A 128 -13.30 -2.75 -1.84
N TYR A 129 -12.22 -3.36 -2.33
CA TYR A 129 -11.09 -3.74 -1.49
C TYR A 129 -10.51 -2.54 -0.73
N TYR A 130 -10.34 -1.39 -1.40
CA TYR A 130 -9.73 -0.22 -0.78
C TYR A 130 -10.61 0.40 0.32
N ILE A 131 -11.93 0.45 0.11
CA ILE A 131 -12.88 0.88 1.15
C ILE A 131 -12.80 -0.07 2.36
N PHE A 132 -12.77 -1.38 2.12
CA PHE A 132 -12.57 -2.37 3.16
C PHE A 132 -11.23 -2.17 3.91
N TYR A 133 -10.13 -1.98 3.17
CA TYR A 133 -8.80 -1.71 3.72
C TYR A 133 -8.80 -0.48 4.63
N VAL A 134 -9.35 0.65 4.17
CA VAL A 134 -9.45 1.88 4.96
C VAL A 134 -10.30 1.66 6.21
N ALA A 135 -11.44 0.98 6.10
CA ALA A 135 -12.31 0.69 7.24
C ALA A 135 -11.62 -0.20 8.29
N VAL A 136 -10.93 -1.25 7.86
CA VAL A 136 -10.16 -2.15 8.75
C VAL A 136 -9.04 -1.39 9.46
N MET A 137 -8.27 -0.58 8.73
CA MET A 137 -7.16 0.19 9.31
C MET A 137 -7.65 1.31 10.24
N ALA A 138 -8.73 2.00 9.90
CA ALA A 138 -9.35 3.01 10.76
C ALA A 138 -9.93 2.38 12.03
N GLY A 139 -10.63 1.24 11.90
CA GLY A 139 -11.16 0.49 13.04
C GLY A 139 -10.04 -0.03 13.96
N ALA A 140 -8.95 -0.52 13.39
CA ALA A 140 -7.76 -0.93 14.15
C ALA A 140 -7.11 0.24 14.88
N GLY A 141 -7.02 1.41 14.23
CA GLY A 141 -6.52 2.64 14.84
C GLY A 141 -7.39 3.11 16.02
N ALA A 142 -8.71 3.10 15.85
CA ALA A 142 -9.65 3.46 16.91
C ALA A 142 -9.58 2.47 18.10
N LEU A 143 -9.52 1.17 17.82
CA LEU A 143 -9.39 0.14 18.86
C LEU A 143 -8.06 0.27 19.60
N ARG A 144 -6.95 0.50 18.87
CA ARG A 144 -5.64 0.75 19.47
C ARG A 144 -5.64 1.98 20.38
N ALA A 145 -6.33 3.05 20.01
CA ALA A 145 -6.46 4.24 20.83
C ALA A 145 -7.31 4.01 22.11
N ALA A 146 -8.25 3.06 22.07
CA ALA A 146 -9.10 2.72 23.21
C ALA A 146 -8.48 1.69 24.17
N LEU A 147 -7.43 0.97 23.73
CA LEU A 147 -6.81 -0.09 24.52
C LEU A 147 -5.76 0.47 25.48
N PRO A 148 -5.76 0.06 26.77
CA PRO A 148 -4.84 0.58 27.78
C PRO A 148 -3.41 0.06 27.64
N SER A 149 -3.18 -0.97 26.80
CA SER A 149 -1.87 -1.60 26.62
C SER A 149 -1.39 -1.46 25.19
N LEU A 150 -0.17 -0.91 25.04
CA LEU A 150 0.53 -0.81 23.76
C LEU A 150 0.67 -2.19 23.07
N LEU A 151 0.95 -3.25 23.84
CA LEU A 151 1.13 -4.60 23.30
C LEU A 151 -0.16 -5.12 22.64
N VAL A 152 -1.31 -4.93 23.29
CA VAL A 152 -2.61 -5.36 22.72
C VAL A 152 -2.94 -4.54 21.48
N GLY A 153 -2.62 -3.23 21.50
CA GLY A 153 -2.76 -2.36 20.35
C GLY A 153 -1.91 -2.78 19.14
N GLU A 154 -0.68 -3.25 19.35
CA GLU A 154 0.17 -3.78 18.27
C GLU A 154 -0.40 -5.08 17.69
N VAL A 155 -0.89 -6.00 18.54
CA VAL A 155 -1.52 -7.25 18.08
C VAL A 155 -2.72 -6.96 17.18
N VAL A 156 -3.56 -6.01 17.55
CA VAL A 156 -4.69 -5.54 16.71
C VAL A 156 -4.19 -4.99 15.38
N GLY A 157 -3.13 -4.17 15.38
CA GLY A 157 -2.55 -3.61 14.16
C GLY A 157 -1.99 -4.69 13.22
N VAL A 158 -1.27 -5.66 13.77
CA VAL A 158 -0.73 -6.80 13.01
C VAL A 158 -1.86 -7.65 12.42
N TYR A 159 -2.92 -7.89 13.20
CA TYR A 159 -4.10 -8.62 12.73
C TYR A 159 -4.82 -7.88 11.59
N ALA A 160 -5.06 -6.58 11.75
CA ALA A 160 -5.69 -5.74 10.72
C ALA A 160 -4.87 -5.71 9.41
N MET A 161 -3.55 -5.61 9.52
CA MET A 161 -2.64 -5.74 8.38
C MET A 161 -2.76 -7.13 7.73
N THR A 162 -2.79 -8.19 8.52
CA THR A 162 -2.92 -9.57 8.03
C THR A 162 -4.20 -9.77 7.23
N VAL A 163 -5.35 -9.33 7.78
CA VAL A 163 -6.65 -9.39 7.10
C VAL A 163 -6.63 -8.61 5.79
N SER A 164 -6.07 -7.41 5.79
CA SER A 164 -5.95 -6.55 4.61
C SER A 164 -5.13 -7.22 3.50
N VAL A 165 -3.97 -7.75 3.88
CA VAL A 165 -3.02 -8.40 2.97
C VAL A 165 -3.60 -9.69 2.38
N ARG A 166 -4.38 -10.45 3.16
CA ARG A 166 -5.11 -11.64 2.67
C ARG A 166 -6.23 -11.27 1.69
N ALA A 167 -6.98 -10.21 1.98
CA ALA A 167 -8.01 -9.69 1.06
C ALA A 167 -7.40 -9.21 -0.26
N LEU A 168 -6.21 -8.62 -0.22
CA LEU A 168 -5.46 -8.19 -1.41
C LEU A 168 -5.01 -9.38 -2.28
N GLY A 169 -4.49 -10.44 -1.66
CA GLY A 169 -4.16 -11.68 -2.39
C GLY A 169 -5.41 -12.34 -2.98
N THR A 170 -6.53 -12.34 -2.25
CA THR A 170 -7.81 -12.86 -2.75
C THR A 170 -8.32 -12.06 -3.97
N LEU A 171 -8.14 -10.74 -3.97
CA LEU A 171 -8.45 -9.90 -5.12
C LEU A 171 -7.62 -10.31 -6.35
N HIS A 172 -6.33 -10.61 -6.15
CA HIS A 172 -5.48 -11.12 -7.23
C HIS A 172 -5.99 -12.44 -7.77
N TYR A 173 -6.23 -13.42 -6.89
CA TYR A 173 -6.73 -14.74 -7.24
C TYR A 173 -8.05 -14.66 -8.04
N ALA A 174 -9.02 -13.86 -7.56
CA ALA A 174 -10.33 -13.73 -8.20
C ALA A 174 -10.27 -13.05 -9.58
N TYR A 175 -9.26 -12.23 -9.85
CA TYR A 175 -9.13 -11.44 -11.08
C TYR A 175 -7.79 -11.63 -11.79
N GLU A 176 -7.14 -12.79 -11.61
CA GLU A 176 -5.81 -13.09 -12.13
C GLU A 176 -5.74 -12.86 -13.64
N ASN A 177 -6.74 -13.37 -14.37
CA ASN A 177 -6.87 -13.22 -15.83
C ASN A 177 -6.90 -11.75 -16.30
N ARG A 178 -7.39 -10.83 -15.47
CA ARG A 178 -7.46 -9.40 -15.81
C ARG A 178 -6.15 -8.69 -15.46
N ILE A 179 -5.59 -9.00 -14.29
CA ILE A 179 -4.34 -8.40 -13.82
C ILE A 179 -3.19 -8.81 -14.75
N GLY A 180 -3.13 -10.10 -15.12
CA GLY A 180 -2.24 -10.60 -16.17
C GLY A 180 -0.75 -10.51 -15.85
N TRP A 181 -0.41 -10.55 -14.56
CA TRP A 181 0.97 -10.56 -14.07
C TRP A 181 1.57 -11.97 -14.07
N THR A 182 0.72 -12.97 -14.02
CA THR A 182 1.07 -14.39 -13.98
C THR A 182 0.53 -15.05 -15.24
N LYS A 183 1.43 -15.73 -15.95
CA LYS A 183 1.17 -16.70 -17.01
C LYS A 183 2.17 -17.82 -16.85
#